data_AF-A0A7Y7TVT9-F1
#
_entry.id   AF-A0A7Y7TVT9-F1
#
_cell.length_a   1.000
_cell.length_b   1.000
_cell.length_c   1.000
_cell.angle_alpha   90.00
_cell.angle_beta   90.00
_cell.angle_gamma   90.00
#
_symmetry.space_group_name_H-M   'P 1'
#
loop_
_entity.id
_entity.type
_entity.pdbx_description
1 polymer ?
#
loop_
_entity_poly.entity_id
_entity_poly.type
_entity_poly.pdbx_seq_one_letter_code
_entity_poly.pdbx_strand_id
1 'polypeptide(L)'
;MLVWESGPLAERDLTIPKKKNTHQTGSMYFKKGLLKGIDQRHYFRDEVFSELEWKYDNKLRLAHIERAFAKFKIIIKGEEMGDFELVLSHNTDINSKTYKENNCMTSLIWGDARSLMAKSELLGLNAQLFKVKDEKDKFILEIE
;
A
#
# COMPACT_ATOMS: atom_id res chain seq x y z
N MET A 1 -2.96 16.62 0.85
CA MET A 1 -3.80 16.53 -0.36
C MET A 1 -4.28 15.09 -0.50
N LEU A 2 -5.58 14.85 -0.62
CA LEU A 2 -6.11 13.51 -0.87
C LEU A 2 -5.66 13.05 -2.26
N VAL A 3 -5.04 11.87 -2.33
CA VAL A 3 -4.50 11.29 -3.58
C VAL A 3 -5.12 9.95 -3.92
N TRP A 4 -5.76 9.28 -2.96
CA TRP A 4 -6.44 8.02 -3.19
C TRP A 4 -7.43 7.69 -2.09
N GLU A 5 -8.49 6.99 -2.47
CA GLU A 5 -9.47 6.40 -1.57
C GLU A 5 -9.77 4.98 -2.03
N SER A 6 -9.69 4.02 -1.12
CA SER A 6 -9.96 2.60 -1.38
C SER A 6 -11.46 2.32 -1.51
N GLY A 7 -11.81 1.15 -2.06
CA GLY A 7 -13.10 0.54 -1.73
C GLY A 7 -13.06 -0.10 -0.33
N PRO A 8 -14.15 -0.76 0.10
CA PRO A 8 -14.19 -1.44 1.40
C PRO A 8 -13.02 -2.41 1.59
N LEU A 9 -12.31 -2.29 2.71
CA LEU A 9 -11.15 -3.09 3.07
C LEU A 9 -11.55 -4.54 3.32
N ALA A 10 -10.84 -5.46 2.66
CA ALA A 10 -11.05 -6.89 2.83
C ALA A 10 -9.97 -7.51 3.74
N GLU A 11 -10.19 -8.74 4.19
CA GLU A 11 -9.27 -9.49 5.06
C GLU A 11 -7.83 -9.52 4.55
N ARG A 12 -7.66 -9.57 3.21
CA ARG A 12 -6.34 -9.57 2.57
C ARG A 12 -5.61 -8.25 2.78
N ASP A 13 -6.31 -7.13 2.65
CA ASP A 13 -5.73 -5.79 2.80
C ASP A 13 -5.29 -5.57 4.26
N LEU A 14 -6.02 -6.16 5.20
CA LEU A 14 -5.81 -6.08 6.65
C LEU A 14 -4.89 -7.17 7.22
N THR A 15 -4.34 -8.07 6.39
CA THR A 15 -3.51 -9.20 6.87
C THR A 15 -4.21 -10.08 7.92
N ILE A 16 -5.54 -10.18 7.86
CA ILE A 16 -6.31 -11.02 8.78
C ILE A 16 -6.10 -12.49 8.35
N PRO A 17 -5.49 -13.35 9.20
CA PRO A 17 -5.15 -14.70 8.81
C PRO A 17 -6.39 -15.57 8.67
N LYS A 18 -6.58 -16.21 7.50
CA LYS A 18 -7.64 -17.21 7.28
C LYS A 18 -7.39 -18.54 7.98
N LYS A 19 -6.13 -18.86 8.31
CA LYS A 19 -5.68 -20.10 8.97
C LYS A 19 -4.48 -19.82 9.89
N LYS A 20 -4.36 -20.59 10.98
CA LYS A 20 -3.37 -20.40 12.06
C LYS A 20 -1.87 -20.38 11.66
N ASN A 21 -1.48 -20.86 10.47
CA ASN A 21 -0.06 -21.12 10.12
C ASN A 21 0.48 -20.39 8.88
N THR A 22 0.04 -19.17 8.61
CA THR A 22 0.59 -18.38 7.50
C THR A 22 1.35 -17.16 8.02
N HIS A 23 2.68 -17.23 8.01
CA HIS A 23 3.55 -16.05 8.21
C HIS A 23 3.50 -15.15 6.97
N GLN A 24 2.32 -14.58 6.68
CA GLN A 24 2.17 -13.60 5.62
C GLN A 24 2.83 -12.30 6.08
N THR A 25 3.83 -11.83 5.34
CA THR A 25 4.29 -10.44 5.42
C THR A 25 3.11 -9.59 4.97
N GLY A 26 2.42 -8.96 5.92
CA GLY A 26 1.17 -8.26 5.65
C GLY A 26 1.36 -7.17 4.61
N SER A 27 0.45 -7.11 3.63
CA SER A 27 0.49 -6.06 2.61
C SER A 27 -0.89 -5.70 2.10
N MET A 28 -1.02 -4.48 1.61
CA MET A 28 -2.21 -3.96 0.95
C MET A 28 -1.83 -3.44 -0.44
N TYR A 29 -2.59 -3.83 -1.46
CA TYR A 29 -2.43 -3.27 -2.80
C TYR A 29 -3.20 -1.95 -2.92
N PHE A 30 -2.58 -0.95 -3.54
CA PHE A 30 -3.27 0.29 -3.91
C PHE A 30 -4.11 0.06 -5.18
N LYS A 31 -5.29 -0.54 -5.04
CA LYS A 31 -6.19 -0.77 -6.18
C LYS A 31 -6.80 0.56 -6.64
N LYS A 32 -7.54 0.58 -7.75
CA LYS A 32 -8.26 1.80 -8.20
C LYS A 32 -9.11 2.46 -7.10
N GLY A 33 -9.71 1.65 -6.24
CA GLY A 33 -10.58 2.15 -5.18
C GLY A 33 -11.75 2.92 -5.77
N LEU A 34 -11.98 4.15 -5.30
CA LEU A 34 -13.03 5.03 -5.81
C LEU A 34 -12.56 5.98 -6.93
N LEU A 35 -11.26 5.99 -7.26
CA LEU A 35 -10.74 6.81 -8.36
C LEU A 35 -11.21 6.29 -9.71
N LYS A 36 -11.57 7.22 -10.60
CA LYS A 36 -11.95 6.94 -11.99
C LYS A 36 -10.83 7.36 -12.94
N GLY A 37 -10.66 6.62 -14.03
CA GLY A 37 -9.75 6.99 -15.12
C GLY A 37 -8.26 6.75 -14.87
N ILE A 38 -7.85 6.22 -13.72
CA ILE A 38 -6.44 5.93 -13.44
C ILE A 38 -5.99 4.56 -14.00
N ASP A 39 -4.71 4.51 -14.39
CA ASP A 39 -3.99 3.26 -14.64
C ASP A 39 -3.30 2.79 -13.37
N GLN A 40 -3.93 1.89 -12.62
CA GLN A 40 -3.41 1.39 -11.34
C GLN A 40 -2.09 0.61 -11.45
N ARG A 41 -1.66 0.27 -12.67
CA ARG A 41 -0.34 -0.35 -12.89
C ARG A 41 0.78 0.65 -12.66
N HIS A 42 0.52 1.93 -12.89
CA HIS A 42 1.54 3.00 -12.95
C HIS A 42 1.26 4.12 -11.97
N TYR A 43 -0.01 4.56 -11.84
CA TYR A 43 -0.44 5.72 -11.06
C TYR A 43 0.24 5.85 -9.69
N PHE A 44 0.24 4.80 -8.88
CA PHE A 44 0.80 4.87 -7.53
C PHE A 44 2.32 5.04 -7.55
N ARG A 45 3.04 4.30 -8.40
CA ARG A 45 4.50 4.37 -8.45
C ARG A 45 4.98 5.65 -9.15
N ASP A 46 4.31 6.03 -10.23
CA ASP A 46 4.77 7.05 -11.19
C ASP A 46 4.22 8.44 -10.87
N GLU A 47 3.11 8.55 -10.13
CA GLU A 47 2.51 9.83 -9.77
C GLU A 47 2.54 10.06 -8.26
N VAL A 48 1.90 9.17 -7.49
CA VAL A 48 1.72 9.36 -6.03
C VAL A 48 3.05 9.29 -5.28
N PHE A 49 3.84 8.25 -5.54
CA PHE A 49 5.10 7.92 -4.89
C PHE A 49 6.32 8.20 -5.76
N SER A 50 6.16 9.04 -6.78
CA SER A 50 7.18 9.35 -7.80
C SER A 50 8.48 9.92 -7.23
N GLU A 51 8.38 10.65 -6.11
CA GLU A 51 9.51 11.34 -5.48
C GLU A 51 10.28 10.48 -4.47
N LEU A 52 9.85 9.23 -4.24
CA LEU A 52 10.58 8.33 -3.35
C LEU A 52 11.84 7.77 -4.02
N GLU A 53 12.81 7.38 -3.20
CA GLU A 53 14.02 6.71 -3.66
C GLU A 53 13.73 5.22 -3.91
N TRP A 54 13.28 4.89 -5.12
CA TRP A 54 13.02 3.51 -5.54
C TRP A 54 14.31 2.79 -5.92
N LYS A 55 14.49 1.58 -5.40
CA LYS A 55 15.64 0.71 -5.69
C LYS A 55 15.16 -0.69 -6.04
N TYR A 56 15.76 -1.30 -7.06
CA TYR A 56 15.52 -2.71 -7.36
C TYR A 56 15.96 -3.62 -6.20
N ASP A 57 15.20 -4.68 -5.99
CA ASP A 57 15.52 -5.72 -5.00
C ASP A 57 16.83 -6.42 -5.40
N ASN A 58 17.69 -6.67 -4.43
CA ASN A 58 19.02 -7.25 -4.66
C ASN A 58 18.98 -8.76 -4.94
N LYS A 59 17.86 -9.43 -4.65
CA LYS A 59 17.69 -10.85 -4.92
C LYS A 59 17.36 -11.04 -6.38
N LEU A 60 18.15 -11.86 -7.10
CA LEU A 60 17.94 -12.13 -8.52
C LEU A 60 16.50 -12.54 -8.88
N ARG A 61 15.87 -13.38 -8.05
CA ARG A 61 14.47 -13.81 -8.25
C ARG A 61 13.42 -12.69 -8.12
N LEU A 62 13.80 -11.55 -7.54
CA LEU A 62 12.99 -10.36 -7.31
C LEU A 62 13.55 -9.16 -8.07
N ALA A 63 14.44 -9.34 -9.05
CA ALA A 63 15.04 -8.24 -9.79
C ALA A 63 14.01 -7.37 -10.57
N HIS A 64 12.78 -7.86 -10.75
CA HIS A 64 11.65 -7.11 -11.30
C HIS A 64 10.84 -6.35 -10.23
N ILE A 65 11.30 -6.32 -8.98
CA ILE A 65 10.65 -5.63 -7.87
C ILE A 65 11.47 -4.41 -7.50
N GLU A 66 10.83 -3.25 -7.45
CA GLU A 66 11.36 -2.05 -6.82
C GLU A 66 10.82 -1.91 -5.39
N ARG A 67 11.64 -1.34 -4.52
CA ARG A 67 11.34 -1.02 -3.13
C ARG A 67 11.61 0.45 -2.86
N ALA A 68 10.73 1.08 -2.09
CA ALA A 68 10.96 2.39 -1.53
C ALA A 68 10.50 2.42 -0.07
N PHE A 69 11.12 3.27 0.75
CA PHE A 69 10.70 3.53 2.12
C PHE A 69 9.99 4.87 2.18
N ALA A 70 8.94 4.95 3.00
CA ALA A 70 8.25 6.19 3.29
C ALA A 70 7.64 6.13 4.70
N LYS A 71 7.47 7.31 5.30
CA LYS A 71 6.81 7.49 6.59
C LYS A 71 5.30 7.61 6.39
N PHE A 72 4.54 6.81 7.12
CA PHE A 72 3.09 6.84 7.15
C PHE A 72 2.62 7.19 8.55
N LYS A 73 1.97 8.34 8.69
CA LYS A 73 1.10 8.59 9.84
C LYS A 73 -0.16 7.76 9.65
N ILE A 74 -0.46 6.87 10.58
CA ILE A 74 -1.67 6.03 10.51
C ILE A 74 -2.72 6.59 11.46
N ILE A 75 -3.92 6.82 10.93
CA ILE A 75 -5.10 7.25 11.70
C ILE A 75 -6.20 6.22 11.49
N ILE A 76 -6.82 5.75 12.57
CA ILE A 76 -7.89 4.76 12.51
C ILE A 76 -9.09 5.31 13.27
N LYS A 77 -10.23 5.47 12.60
CA LYS A 77 -11.47 5.99 13.22
C LYS A 77 -11.24 7.31 13.98
N GLY A 78 -10.38 8.17 13.43
CA GLY A 78 -10.00 9.46 14.03
C GLY A 78 -8.94 9.40 15.13
N GLU A 79 -8.47 8.22 15.54
CA GLU A 79 -7.38 8.06 16.52
C GLU A 79 -6.01 7.99 15.83
N GLU A 80 -5.06 8.83 16.25
CA GLU A 80 -3.68 8.76 15.76
C GLU A 80 -2.96 7.54 16.35
N MET A 81 -2.55 6.61 15.49
CA MET A 81 -1.86 5.39 15.90
C MET A 81 -0.33 5.53 15.91
N GLY A 82 0.19 6.63 15.37
CA GLY A 82 1.61 6.95 15.26
C GLY A 82 2.15 6.98 13.83
N ASP A 83 3.45 7.24 13.73
CA ASP A 83 4.20 7.30 12.48
C ASP A 83 4.99 5.99 12.28
N PHE A 84 4.92 5.42 11.08
CA PHE A 84 5.56 4.15 10.73
C PHE A 84 6.40 4.31 9.48
N GLU A 85 7.66 3.86 9.51
CA GLU A 85 8.44 3.69 8.28
C GLU A 85 8.01 2.38 7.61
N LEU A 86 7.32 2.50 6.49
CA LEU A 86 6.78 1.36 5.75
C LEU A 86 7.46 1.21 4.40
N VAL A 87 7.39 -0.01 3.87
CA VAL A 87 7.98 -0.36 2.58
C VAL A 87 6.90 -0.39 1.52
N LEU A 88 7.11 0.37 0.46
CA LEU A 88 6.37 0.24 -0.79
C LEU A 88 7.08 -0.76 -1.69
N SER A 89 6.28 -1.62 -2.32
CA SER A 89 6.71 -2.60 -3.31
C SER A 89 6.09 -2.24 -4.64
N HIS A 90 6.87 -2.30 -5.72
CA HIS A 90 6.33 -2.19 -7.06
C HIS A 90 6.88 -3.31 -7.94
N ASN A 91 6.03 -3.95 -8.74
CA ASN A 91 6.44 -4.97 -9.70
C ASN A 91 6.52 -4.35 -11.10
N THR A 92 7.72 -4.30 -11.67
CA THR A 92 8.01 -3.71 -12.98
C THR A 92 7.83 -4.69 -14.15
N ASP A 93 7.46 -5.95 -13.90
CA ASP A 93 7.30 -6.95 -14.95
C ASP A 93 5.99 -6.74 -15.74
N ILE A 94 6.11 -6.01 -16.84
CA ILE A 94 5.03 -5.75 -17.80
C ILE A 94 4.56 -7.00 -18.56
N ASN A 95 5.36 -8.07 -18.54
CA ASN A 95 5.00 -9.34 -19.20
C ASN A 95 4.25 -10.28 -18.27
N SER A 96 4.22 -9.98 -16.97
CA SER A 96 3.52 -10.77 -15.96
C SER A 96 2.02 -10.88 -16.25
N LYS A 97 1.43 -11.99 -15.78
CA LYS A 97 -0.03 -12.18 -15.83
C LYS A 97 -0.75 -11.04 -15.11
N THR A 98 -0.26 -10.64 -13.94
CA THR A 98 -0.80 -9.54 -13.13
C THR A 98 -0.91 -8.24 -13.94
N TYR A 99 0.15 -7.85 -14.64
CA TYR A 99 0.16 -6.65 -15.46
C TYR A 99 -0.83 -6.73 -16.64
N LYS A 100 -0.85 -7.87 -17.34
CA LYS A 100 -1.72 -8.11 -18.50
C LYS A 100 -3.21 -8.12 -18.13
N GLU A 101 -3.54 -8.59 -16.93
CA GLU A 101 -4.89 -8.55 -16.37
C GLU A 101 -5.26 -7.17 -15.77
N ASN A 102 -4.42 -6.16 -15.97
CA ASN A 102 -4.64 -4.79 -15.50
C ASN A 102 -4.77 -4.69 -13.98
N ASN A 103 -4.09 -5.57 -13.23
CA ASN A 103 -4.06 -5.52 -11.78
C ASN A 103 -3.07 -4.45 -11.29
N CYS A 104 -3.24 -4.02 -10.03
CA CYS A 104 -2.29 -3.11 -9.40
C CYS A 104 -0.93 -3.80 -9.21
N MET A 105 0.14 -3.05 -9.49
CA MET A 105 1.52 -3.51 -9.37
C MET A 105 2.21 -2.97 -8.11
N THR A 106 1.58 -2.03 -7.40
CA THR A 106 2.12 -1.36 -6.21
C THR A 106 1.40 -1.80 -4.93
N SER A 107 2.16 -2.13 -3.89
CA SER A 107 1.63 -2.47 -2.57
C SER A 107 2.40 -1.82 -1.43
N LEU A 108 1.70 -1.59 -0.33
CA LEU A 108 2.25 -1.20 0.96
C LEU A 108 2.47 -2.45 1.80
N ILE A 109 3.66 -2.60 2.38
CA ILE A 109 3.98 -3.65 3.34
C ILE A 109 3.86 -3.09 4.75
N TRP A 110 3.03 -3.73 5.56
CA TRP A 110 2.63 -3.20 6.87
C TRP A 110 3.72 -3.21 7.93
N GLY A 111 4.76 -4.05 7.80
CA GLY A 111 5.88 -4.08 8.74
C GLY A 111 5.42 -4.10 10.21
N ASP A 112 5.89 -3.12 10.98
CA ASP A 112 5.56 -2.95 12.40
C ASP A 112 4.10 -2.49 12.64
N ALA A 113 3.46 -1.84 11.66
CA ALA A 113 2.05 -1.47 11.72
C ALA A 113 1.10 -2.67 11.56
N ARG A 114 1.61 -3.88 11.31
CA ARG A 114 0.80 -5.08 11.06
C ARG A 114 -0.20 -5.36 12.19
N SER A 115 0.20 -5.24 13.45
CA SER A 115 -0.67 -5.51 14.60
C SER A 115 -1.86 -4.55 14.69
N LEU A 116 -1.70 -3.33 14.15
CA LEU A 116 -2.77 -2.35 14.04
C LEU A 116 -3.79 -2.74 12.96
N MET A 117 -3.32 -3.31 11.86
CA MET A 117 -4.15 -3.65 10.69
C MET A 117 -4.88 -4.97 10.84
N ALA A 118 -4.34 -5.93 11.58
CA ALA A 118 -4.90 -7.27 11.73
C ALA A 118 -6.14 -7.34 12.66
N LYS A 119 -7.07 -6.38 12.54
CA LYS A 119 -8.28 -6.26 13.35
C LYS A 119 -9.52 -6.36 12.47
N SER A 120 -10.44 -7.26 12.84
CA SER A 120 -11.70 -7.46 12.11
C SER A 120 -12.62 -6.24 12.12
N GLU A 121 -12.44 -5.35 13.11
CA GLU A 121 -13.20 -4.09 13.22
C GLU A 121 -12.90 -3.06 12.12
N LEU A 122 -11.88 -3.32 11.30
CA LEU A 122 -11.50 -2.52 10.13
C LEU A 122 -12.09 -3.07 8.82
N LEU A 123 -12.69 -4.27 8.87
CA LEU A 123 -13.32 -4.86 7.68
C LEU A 123 -14.50 -4.00 7.23
N GLY A 124 -14.55 -3.74 5.92
CA GLY A 124 -15.61 -2.96 5.31
C GLY A 124 -15.42 -1.44 5.39
N LEU A 125 -14.45 -0.95 6.17
CA LEU A 125 -14.05 0.46 6.20
C LEU A 125 -13.30 0.84 4.92
N ASN A 126 -13.13 2.13 4.67
CA ASN A 126 -12.35 2.67 3.55
C ASN A 126 -11.03 3.21 4.06
N ALA A 127 -10.00 3.18 3.21
CA ALA A 127 -8.71 3.80 3.48
C ALA A 127 -8.52 5.00 2.54
N GLN A 128 -8.11 6.13 3.10
CA GLN A 128 -7.76 7.34 2.38
C GLN A 128 -6.27 7.62 2.54
N LEU A 129 -5.62 7.93 1.42
CA LEU A 129 -4.20 8.29 1.39
C LEU A 129 -4.06 9.77 1.06
N PHE A 130 -3.30 10.46 1.90
CA PHE A 130 -2.97 11.87 1.71
C PHE A 130 -1.47 12.04 1.55
N LYS A 131 -1.09 12.88 0.56
CA LYS A 131 0.28 13.39 0.44
C LYS A 131 0.44 14.61 1.34
N VAL A 132 1.50 14.63 2.15
CA VAL A 132 1.85 15.78 2.99
C VAL A 132 2.52 16.84 2.13
N LYS A 133 2.14 18.11 2.30
CA LYS A 133 2.72 19.20 1.54
C LYS A 133 4.16 19.42 1.99
N ASP A 134 5.07 19.63 1.04
CA ASP A 134 6.50 19.90 1.27
C ASP A 134 7.31 18.76 1.92
N GLU A 135 6.70 17.61 2.20
CA GLU A 135 7.36 16.38 2.70
C GLU A 135 7.20 15.25 1.66
N LYS A 136 8.29 14.90 0.96
CA LYS A 136 8.26 13.99 -0.20
C LYS A 136 8.08 12.52 0.17
N ASP A 137 8.56 12.15 1.35
CA ASP A 137 8.60 10.79 1.88
C ASP A 137 7.56 10.55 2.97
N LYS A 138 6.58 11.45 3.14
CA LYS A 138 5.58 11.37 4.21
C LYS A 138 4.15 11.41 3.68
N PHE A 139 3.37 10.47 4.20
CA PHE A 139 1.97 10.28 3.85
C PHE A 139 1.14 10.11 5.12
N ILE A 140 -0.16 10.39 4.99
CA ILE A 140 -1.16 10.07 6.01
C ILE A 140 -2.06 9.00 5.43
N LEU A 141 -2.25 7.92 6.16
CA LEU A 141 -3.19 6.86 5.82
C LEU A 141 -4.29 6.83 6.89
N GLU A 142 -5.49 7.21 6.48
CA GLU A 142 -6.67 7.25 7.35
C GLU A 142 -7.59 6.08 7.01
N ILE A 143 -8.12 5.40 8.02
CA ILE A 143 -9.07 4.29 7.87
C ILE A 143 -10.37 4.61 8.62
N GLU A 144 -11.48 4.72 7.88
CA GLU A 144 -12.79 5.15 8.40
C GLU A 144 -13.99 4.45 7.75
#